data_AF-A0A8K0E4L8-F1
#
_entry.id   AF-A0A8K0E4L8-F1
#
_cell.length_a   1.000
_cell.length_b   1.000
_cell.length_c   1.000
_cell.angle_alpha   90.00
_cell.angle_beta   90.00
_cell.angle_gamma   90.00
#
_symmetry.space_group_name_H-M   'P 1'
#
loop_
_entity.id
_entity.type
_entity.pdbx_description
1 polymer ?
#
loop_
_entity_poly.entity_id
_entity_poly.type
_entity_poly.pdbx_seq_one_letter_code
_entity_poly.pdbx_strand_id
1 'polypeptide(L)' 'MGPQFAKPNKSLIELVNDYSMVSFVPLDLRKESSIQYVLAQIDSCIQYGEDADVKVKDFNSDED' A
#
# COMPACT_ATOMS: atom_id res chain seq x y z
N MET A 1 19.60 2.13 -13.15
CA MET A 1 19.56 0.80 -12.50
C MET A 1 20.63 -0.08 -13.16
N GLY A 2 21.60 -0.58 -12.40
CA GLY A 2 22.72 -1.35 -12.96
C GLY A 2 22.33 -2.79 -13.35
N PRO A 3 22.96 -3.39 -14.36
CA PRO A 3 22.63 -4.75 -14.85
C PRO A 3 22.84 -5.85 -13.81
N GLN A 4 23.63 -5.58 -12.76
CA GLN A 4 23.94 -6.51 -11.67
C GLN A 4 22.71 -7.06 -10.91
N PHE A 5 21.57 -6.34 -10.93
CA PHE A 5 20.34 -6.76 -10.26
C PHE A 5 19.19 -7.09 -11.24
N ALA A 6 19.48 -7.25 -12.53
CA ALA A 6 18.43 -7.48 -13.54
C ALA A 6 17.60 -8.75 -13.26
N LYS A 7 18.25 -9.85 -12.85
CA LYS A 7 17.57 -11.12 -12.52
C LYS A 7 16.66 -11.01 -11.29
N PRO A 8 17.13 -10.56 -10.11
CA PRO A 8 16.25 -10.40 -8.95
C PRO A 8 15.15 -9.35 -9.17
N ASN A 9 15.43 -8.24 -9.87
CA ASN A 9 14.41 -7.24 -10.18
C ASN A 9 13.29 -7.82 -11.06
N LYS A 10 13.63 -8.67 -12.04
CA LYS A 10 12.64 -9.34 -12.89
C LYS A 10 11.75 -10.29 -12.08
N SER A 11 12.33 -11.15 -11.25
CA SER A 11 11.56 -12.08 -10.42
C SER A 11 10.63 -11.37 -9.43
N LEU A 12 11.06 -10.22 -8.89
CA LEU A 12 10.21 -9.40 -8.01
C LEU A 12 9.02 -8.80 -8.75
N ILE A 13 9.23 -8.26 -9.95
CA ILE A 13 8.14 -7.72 -10.79
C ILE A 13 7.19 -8.82 -11.26
N GLU A 14 7.71 -10.00 -11.61
CA GLU A 14 6.88 -11.17 -11.97
C GLU A 14 5.94 -11.54 -10.81
N LEU A 15 6.46 -11.62 -9.58
CA LEU A 15 5.64 -11.87 -8.40
C LEU A 15 4.57 -10.79 -8.17
N VAL A 16 4.94 -9.51 -8.31
CA VAL A 16 3.99 -8.40 -8.16
C VAL A 16 2.85 -8.50 -9.18
N ASN A 17 3.16 -8.87 -10.43
CA ASN A 17 2.18 -9.06 -11.48
C ASN A 17 1.31 -10.31 -11.27
N ASP A 18 1.92 -11.46 -10.98
CA ASP A 18 1.23 -12.75 -10.83
C ASP A 18 0.19 -12.73 -9.71
N TYR A 19 0.48 -11.99 -8.63
CA TYR A 19 -0.41 -11.87 -7.47
C TYR A 19 -1.23 -10.58 -7.47
N SER A 20 -1.19 -9.78 -8.55
CA SER A 20 -1.92 -8.51 -8.66
C SER A 20 -1.72 -7.59 -7.44
N MET A 21 -0.48 -7.52 -6.94
CA MET A 21 -0.14 -6.71 -5.75
C MET A 21 -0.21 -5.21 -6.01
N VAL A 22 -0.38 -4.80 -7.27
CA VAL A 22 -0.63 -3.41 -7.68
C VAL A 22 -1.94 -3.38 -8.44
N SER A 23 -2.83 -2.47 -8.03
CA SER A 23 -4.10 -2.20 -8.70
C SER A 23 -4.08 -0.80 -9.30
N PHE A 24 -4.54 -0.67 -10.54
CA PHE A 24 -4.68 0.62 -11.21
C PHE A 24 -6.10 1.14 -11.05
N VAL A 25 -6.23 2.39 -10.61
CA VAL A 25 -7.51 3.07 -10.50
C VAL A 25 -7.70 3.98 -11.71
N PRO A 26 -8.78 3.81 -12.51
CA PRO A 26 -9.04 4.69 -13.64
C PRO A 26 -9.47 6.09 -13.15
N LEU A 27 -8.91 7.12 -13.78
CA LEU A 27 -9.24 8.52 -13.52
C LEU A 27 -9.82 9.17 -14.78
N ASP A 28 -11.06 9.64 -14.70
CA ASP A 28 -11.72 10.47 -15.70
C ASP A 28 -11.98 11.88 -15.15
N LEU A 29 -11.27 12.87 -15.67
CA LEU A 29 -11.36 14.27 -15.26
C LEU A 29 -12.72 14.91 -15.60
N ARG A 30 -13.51 14.31 -16.49
CA ARG A 30 -14.84 14.81 -16.86
C ARG A 30 -15.93 14.28 -15.93
N LYS A 31 -15.59 13.32 -15.06
CA LYS A 31 -16.54 12.65 -14.17
C LYS A 31 -16.13 12.88 -12.72
N GLU A 32 -16.85 13.75 -12.03
CA GLU A 32 -16.59 14.07 -10.61
C GLU A 32 -16.56 12.82 -9.73
N SER A 33 -17.45 11.84 -9.99
CA SER A 33 -17.47 10.59 -9.23
C SER A 33 -16.20 9.75 -9.42
N SER A 34 -15.48 9.89 -10.54
CA SER A 34 -14.19 9.22 -10.76
C SER A 34 -13.11 9.83 -9.87
N ILE A 35 -13.13 11.15 -9.70
CA ILE A 35 -12.21 11.88 -8.82
C ILE A 35 -12.50 11.49 -7.37
N GLN A 36 -13.78 11.47 -6.96
CA GLN A 36 -14.18 11.03 -5.63
C GLN A 36 -13.76 9.59 -5.33
N TYR A 37 -13.87 8.69 -6.30
CA TYR A 37 -13.43 7.30 -6.15
C TYR A 37 -11.91 7.18 -5.93
N VAL A 38 -11.11 7.95 -6.67
CA VAL A 38 -9.65 8.00 -6.48
C VAL A 38 -9.31 8.56 -5.09
N LEU A 39 -9.96 9.64 -4.66
CA LEU A 39 -9.75 10.21 -3.33
C LEU A 39 -10.07 9.20 -2.22
N ALA A 40 -11.19 8.49 -2.33
CA ALA A 40 -11.56 7.45 -1.37
C ALA A 40 -10.52 6.31 -1.29
N GLN A 41 -9.90 5.95 -2.43
CA GLN A 41 -8.82 4.97 -2.42
C GLN A 41 -7.54 5.48 -1.75
N ILE A 42 -7.21 6.77 -1.94
CA ILE A 42 -6.08 7.39 -1.25
C ILE A 42 -6.33 7.36 0.27
N ASP A 43 -7.52 7.75 0.71
CA ASP A 43 -7.88 7.75 2.13
C ASP A 43 -7.78 6.34 2.73
N SER A 44 -8.31 5.32 2.05
CA SER A 44 -8.22 3.93 2.48
C SER A 44 -6.77 3.43 2.56
N CYS A 45 -5.90 3.84 1.65
CA CYS A 45 -4.48 3.45 1.66
C CYS A 45 -3.73 4.10 2.83
N ILE A 46 -4.03 5.35 3.16
CA ILE A 46 -3.41 6.07 4.28
C ILE A 46 -3.83 5.44 5.61
N GLN A 47 -5.12 5.16 5.78
CA GLN A 47 -5.68 4.55 6.99
C GLN A 47 -5.13 3.14 7.26
N TYR A 48 -4.84 2.35 6.21
CA TYR A 48 -4.21 1.03 6.37
C TYR A 48 -2.83 1.11 7.05
N GLY A 49 -2.07 2.19 6.82
CA GLY A 49 -0.78 2.41 7.47
C GLY A 49 -0.91 2.70 8.97
N GLU A 50 -1.99 3.34 9.39
CA GLU A 50 -2.26 3.68 10.80
C GLU A 50 -2.71 2.45 11.61
N ASP A 51 -3.47 1.53 11.00
CA ASP A 51 -3.86 0.26 11.65
C ASP A 51 -2.67 -0.71 11.84
N ALA A 52 -1.59 -0.53 11.07
CA ALA A 52 -0.35 -1.29 11.21
C ALA A 52 0.60 -0.75 12.29
N ASP A 53 0.34 0.45 12.85
CA ASP A 53 1.12 0.99 13.95
C ASP A 53 0.87 0.16 15.22
N VAL A 54 1.94 -0.43 15.75
CA VAL A 54 1.87 -1.33 16.90
C VAL A 54 1.38 -0.55 18.11
N LYS A 55 0.17 -0.84 18.60
CA LYS A 55 -0.29 -0.35 19.91
C LYS A 55 0.69 -0.86 20.96
N VAL A 56 1.59 -0.01 21.42
CA VAL A 56 2.50 -0.32 22.52
C VAL A 56 1.60 -0.70 23.69
N LYS A 57 1.66 -1.97 24.09
CA LYS A 57 1.01 -2.43 25.30
C LYS A 57 1.76 -1.71 26.42
N ASP A 58 1.15 -0.70 27.03
CA ASP A 58 1.70 -0.11 28.25
C ASP A 58 1.82 -1.26 29.25
N PHE A 59 3.05 -1.74 29.41
CA PHE A 59 3.39 -2.62 30.52
C PHE A 59 3.30 -1.73 31.75
N ASN A 60 2.09 -1.60 32.31
CA ASN A 60 1.93 -1.16 33.68
C ASN A 60 2.72 -2.16 34.52
N SER A 61 3.89 -1.71 34.98
CA SER A 61 4.68 -2.33 36.02
C SER A 61 3.91 -2.23 37.33
N ASP A 62 2.80 -2.95 37.45
CA ASP A 62 2.21 -3.28 38.74
C ASP A 62 3.00 -4.48 39.29
N GLU A 63 4.25 -4.25 39.69
CA GLU A 63 4.99 -5.13 40.59
C GLU A 63 4.65 -4.72 42.04
N ASP A 64 3.76 -5.50 42.67
CA ASP A 64 3.76 -5.71 44.14
C ASP A 64 5.02 -6.49 44.57
#